data_AF-A0A1Z9F275-F1
#
_entry.id   AF-A0A1Z9F275-F1
#
_cell.length_a   1.000
_cell.length_b   1.000
_cell.length_c   1.000
_cell.angle_alpha   90.00
_cell.angle_beta   90.00
_cell.angle_gamma   90.00
#
_symmetry.space_group_name_H-M   'P 1'
#
loop_
_entity.id
_entity.type
_entity.pdbx_description
1 polymer ?
#
loop_
_entity_poly.entity_id
_entity_poly.type
_entity_poly.pdbx_seq_one_letter_code
_entity_poly.pdbx_strand_id
1 'polypeptide(L)'
;MFIKLLDSAQSLQKKVNKAIAEQANELVSKASAGIKRDVKNLVTMSVLSQPEIQSLENGYLKGAFGIQGQSPTQIIADSVADSVFVDVKRYSNSLSGGGMSVNVQPTSLLNLLSLSQGHTVTNKGTDLHWLNWLLTMGDSSIIVDYMYDPSTGKGRSRLGYMKPGGFFRVPPEFSGTENDNFITRALLDKKHVESVFNTIKKVLD
;
A
#
# COMPACT_ATOMS: atom_id res chain seq x y z
N MET A 1 53.01 42.83 -0.52
CA MET A 1 52.83 41.36 -0.62
C MET A 1 51.41 41.14 -1.11
N PHE A 2 51.21 40.68 -2.35
CA PHE A 2 49.87 40.42 -2.89
C PHE A 2 49.55 38.94 -2.71
N ILE A 3 48.52 38.62 -1.93
CA ILE A 3 47.99 37.27 -1.83
C ILE A 3 47.24 36.98 -3.12
N LYS A 4 47.80 36.14 -4.00
CA LYS A 4 47.09 35.63 -5.19
C LYS A 4 46.18 34.50 -4.74
N LEU A 5 44.88 34.66 -4.96
CA LEU A 5 43.95 33.53 -4.90
C LEU A 5 44.34 32.55 -6.03
N LEU A 6 44.70 31.32 -5.65
CA LEU A 6 45.15 30.25 -6.56
C LEU A 6 44.00 29.71 -7.45
N ASP A 7 42.76 29.80 -6.96
CA ASP A 7 41.56 29.35 -7.65
C ASP A 7 40.59 30.52 -7.85
N SER A 8 39.88 30.54 -8.99
CA SER A 8 38.75 31.44 -9.18
C SER A 8 37.58 31.00 -8.29
N ALA A 9 36.71 31.94 -7.91
CA ALA A 9 35.49 31.63 -7.15
C ALA A 9 34.64 30.54 -7.82
N GLN A 10 34.64 30.50 -9.16
CA GLN A 10 33.95 29.47 -9.94
C GLN A 10 34.61 28.09 -9.84
N SER A 11 35.95 28.02 -9.78
CA SER A 11 36.69 26.77 -9.54
C SER A 11 36.39 26.23 -8.14
N LEU A 12 36.41 27.12 -7.13
CA LEU A 12 36.06 26.78 -5.75
C LEU A 12 34.62 26.24 -5.65
N GLN A 13 33.67 26.94 -6.26
CA GLN A 13 32.26 26.52 -6.27
C GLN A 13 32.07 25.14 -6.90
N LYS A 14 32.72 24.85 -8.04
CA LYS A 14 32.65 23.52 -8.67
C LYS A 14 33.21 22.42 -7.77
N LYS A 15 34.32 22.67 -7.07
CA LYS A 15 34.92 21.71 -6.12
C LYS A 15 34.00 21.46 -4.93
N VAL A 16 33.43 22.51 -4.36
CA VAL A 16 32.45 22.42 -3.25
C VAL A 16 31.20 21.66 -3.68
N ASN A 17 30.61 22.02 -4.82
CA ASN A 17 29.40 21.36 -5.33
C ASN A 17 29.64 19.87 -5.61
N LYS A 18 30.79 19.52 -6.18
CA LYS A 18 31.17 18.12 -6.40
C LYS A 18 31.26 17.35 -5.08
N ALA A 19 31.95 17.90 -4.07
CA ALA A 19 32.08 17.24 -2.77
C ALA A 19 30.71 17.03 -2.09
N ILE A 20 29.83 18.05 -2.15
CA ILE A 20 28.45 17.93 -1.64
C ILE A 20 27.68 16.84 -2.40
N ALA A 21 27.77 16.81 -3.73
CA ALA A 21 27.07 15.82 -4.54
C ALA A 21 27.55 14.38 -4.25
N GLU A 22 28.86 14.17 -4.10
CA GLU A 22 29.44 12.87 -3.75
C GLU A 22 28.93 12.40 -2.38
N GLN A 23 29.01 13.26 -1.37
CA GLN A 23 28.54 12.95 -0.02
C GLN A 23 27.03 12.68 0.02
N ALA A 24 26.21 13.52 -0.63
CA ALA A 24 24.76 13.35 -0.68
C ALA A 24 24.38 12.03 -1.36
N ASN A 25 25.00 11.72 -2.50
CA ASN A 25 24.75 10.47 -3.22
C ASN A 25 25.14 9.23 -2.40
N GLU A 26 26.25 9.29 -1.65
CA GLU A 26 26.68 8.19 -0.78
C GLU A 26 25.69 7.97 0.37
N LEU A 27 25.29 9.03 1.07
CA LEU A 27 24.32 8.95 2.17
C LEU A 27 22.99 8.36 1.70
N VAL A 28 22.42 8.92 0.63
CA VAL A 28 21.12 8.47 0.11
C VAL A 28 21.20 7.01 -0.39
N SER A 29 22.29 6.63 -1.05
CA SER A 29 22.49 5.25 -1.49
C SER A 29 22.54 4.28 -0.31
N LYS A 30 23.25 4.61 0.77
CA LYS A 30 23.34 3.78 1.98
C LYS A 30 22.00 3.71 2.73
N ALA A 31 21.26 4.82 2.78
CA ALA A 31 19.99 4.91 3.47
C ALA A 31 18.84 4.18 2.76
N SER A 32 18.91 4.05 1.43
CA SER A 32 17.81 3.54 0.58
C SER A 32 17.22 2.20 1.05
N ALA A 33 18.05 1.23 1.41
CA ALA A 33 17.61 -0.08 1.88
C ALA A 33 16.91 -0.02 3.23
N GLY A 34 17.41 0.83 4.15
CA GLY A 34 16.79 1.07 5.45
C GLY A 34 15.44 1.74 5.31
N ILE A 35 15.36 2.78 4.47
CA ILE A 35 14.12 3.49 4.15
C ILE A 35 13.10 2.53 3.54
N LYS A 36 13.50 1.72 2.56
CA LYS A 36 12.60 0.73 1.95
C LYS A 36 12.02 -0.20 3.02
N ARG A 37 12.86 -0.79 3.88
CA ARG A 37 12.42 -1.70 4.95
C ARG A 37 11.44 -1.01 5.90
N ASP A 38 11.76 0.18 6.36
CA ASP A 38 10.97 0.87 7.37
C ASP A 38 9.62 1.36 6.78
N VAL A 39 9.62 1.81 5.52
CA VAL A 39 8.37 2.10 4.78
C VAL A 39 7.52 0.85 4.61
N LYS A 40 8.11 -0.30 4.25
CA LYS A 40 7.37 -1.57 4.15
C LYS A 40 6.62 -1.89 5.45
N ASN A 41 7.30 -1.77 6.59
CA ASN A 41 6.68 -2.02 7.90
C ASN A 41 5.52 -1.07 8.17
N LEU A 42 5.69 0.23 7.89
CA LEU A 42 4.62 1.23 8.05
C LEU A 42 3.42 0.92 7.15
N VAL A 43 3.65 0.54 5.90
CA VAL A 43 2.61 0.16 4.94
C VAL A 43 1.84 -1.06 5.44
N THR A 44 2.54 -2.13 5.85
CA THR A 44 1.91 -3.33 6.42
C THR A 44 1.00 -2.96 7.59
N MET A 45 1.51 -2.19 8.56
CA MET A 45 0.73 -1.78 9.73
C MET A 45 -0.50 -0.93 9.37
N SER A 46 -0.35 -0.02 8.40
CA SER A 46 -1.41 0.92 8.02
C SER A 46 -2.52 0.24 7.20
N VAL A 47 -2.16 -0.76 6.39
CA VAL A 47 -3.14 -1.60 5.69
C VAL A 47 -3.87 -2.50 6.69
N LEU A 48 -3.14 -3.15 7.59
CA LEU A 48 -3.74 -4.03 8.61
C LEU A 48 -4.71 -3.28 9.52
N SER A 49 -4.50 -1.99 9.79
CA SER A 49 -5.39 -1.21 10.64
C SER A 49 -6.71 -0.79 9.98
N GLN A 50 -6.87 -1.00 8.67
CA GLN A 50 -8.09 -0.59 7.98
C GLN A 50 -9.30 -1.44 8.38
N PRO A 51 -10.50 -0.82 8.46
CA PRO A 51 -11.71 -1.52 8.89
C PRO A 51 -12.08 -2.70 7.97
N GLU A 52 -11.79 -2.62 6.68
CA GLU A 52 -11.95 -3.71 5.72
C GLU A 52 -11.10 -4.91 6.10
N ILE A 53 -9.81 -4.69 6.36
CA ILE A 53 -8.86 -5.74 6.71
C ILE A 53 -9.24 -6.38 8.05
N GLN A 54 -9.64 -5.57 9.04
CA GLN A 54 -10.15 -6.07 10.32
C GLN A 54 -11.44 -6.90 10.15
N SER A 55 -12.34 -6.49 9.25
CA SER A 55 -13.58 -7.20 8.96
C SER A 55 -13.36 -8.50 8.17
N LEU A 56 -12.29 -8.57 7.36
CA LEU A 56 -11.82 -9.80 6.71
C LEU A 56 -11.19 -10.79 7.70
N GLU A 57 -10.57 -10.29 8.77
CA GLU A 57 -9.91 -11.13 9.78
C GLU A 57 -10.93 -11.97 10.55
N ASN A 58 -11.96 -11.34 11.12
CA ASN A 58 -12.98 -12.01 11.94
C ASN A 58 -14.34 -11.27 12.00
N GLY A 59 -14.70 -10.50 10.96
CA GLY A 59 -15.90 -9.66 10.95
C GLY A 59 -16.92 -9.99 9.87
N TYR A 60 -17.71 -8.97 9.52
CA TYR A 60 -18.78 -9.06 8.53
C TYR A 60 -18.27 -9.53 7.16
N LEU A 61 -17.15 -8.97 6.66
CA LEU A 61 -16.64 -9.29 5.32
C LEU A 61 -16.16 -10.74 5.23
N LYS A 62 -15.52 -11.28 6.27
CA LYS A 62 -15.19 -12.71 6.35
C LYS A 62 -16.43 -13.59 6.16
N GLY A 63 -17.50 -13.20 6.82
CA GLY A 63 -18.81 -13.81 6.72
C GLY A 63 -19.40 -13.73 5.33
N ALA A 64 -19.57 -12.52 4.83
CA ALA A 64 -20.20 -12.19 3.56
C ALA A 64 -19.48 -12.82 2.36
N PHE A 65 -18.15 -12.82 2.37
CA PHE A 65 -17.36 -13.43 1.29
C PHE A 65 -17.21 -14.95 1.48
N GLY A 66 -17.57 -15.46 2.65
CA GLY A 66 -17.50 -16.89 2.96
C GLY A 66 -16.07 -17.42 2.96
N ILE A 67 -15.13 -16.60 3.45
CA ILE A 67 -13.70 -16.92 3.56
C ILE A 67 -13.51 -18.05 4.58
N GLN A 68 -12.73 -19.07 4.20
CA GLN A 68 -12.50 -20.26 5.02
C GLN A 68 -11.01 -20.39 5.35
N GLY A 69 -10.71 -21.03 6.49
CA GLY A 69 -9.33 -21.34 6.86
C GLY A 69 -8.52 -20.12 7.27
N GLN A 70 -7.28 -20.04 6.77
CA GLN A 70 -6.34 -18.97 7.10
C GLN A 70 -6.84 -17.62 6.56
N SER A 71 -6.72 -16.59 7.40
CA SER A 71 -7.07 -15.23 7.03
C SER A 71 -6.19 -14.70 5.90
N PRO A 72 -6.75 -14.02 4.88
CA PRO A 72 -5.99 -13.46 3.77
C PRO A 72 -5.32 -12.12 4.11
N THR A 73 -5.59 -11.56 5.29
CA THR A 73 -5.25 -10.19 5.68
C THR A 73 -3.75 -9.90 5.63
N GLN A 74 -2.93 -10.79 6.19
CA GLN A 74 -1.47 -10.62 6.16
C GLN A 74 -0.92 -10.71 4.73
N ILE A 75 -1.42 -11.64 3.92
CA ILE A 75 -0.99 -11.80 2.51
C ILE A 75 -1.33 -10.55 1.69
N ILE A 76 -2.51 -9.95 1.93
CA ILE A 76 -2.91 -8.69 1.29
C ILE A 76 -1.97 -7.57 1.72
N ALA A 77 -1.74 -7.41 3.03
CA ALA A 77 -0.87 -6.36 3.55
C ALA A 77 0.58 -6.50 3.04
N ASP A 78 1.08 -7.73 3.00
CA ASP A 78 2.41 -8.04 2.48
C ASP A 78 2.49 -7.77 0.97
N SER A 79 1.46 -8.07 0.18
CA SER A 79 1.43 -7.75 -1.25
C SER A 79 1.53 -6.24 -1.53
N VAL A 80 0.91 -5.39 -0.70
CA VAL A 80 1.03 -3.93 -0.80
C VAL A 80 2.41 -3.46 -0.32
N ALA A 81 2.93 -4.04 0.76
CA ALA A 81 4.26 -3.68 1.26
C ALA A 81 5.36 -4.12 0.28
N ASP A 82 5.23 -5.28 -0.36
CA ASP A 82 6.20 -5.82 -1.30
C ASP A 82 6.30 -5.01 -2.60
N SER A 83 5.24 -4.28 -2.97
CA SER A 83 5.28 -3.35 -4.09
C SER A 83 6.01 -2.03 -3.80
N VAL A 84 6.45 -1.79 -2.56
CA VAL A 84 7.23 -0.60 -2.21
C VAL A 84 8.54 -0.57 -2.98
N PHE A 85 8.72 0.51 -3.73
CA PHE A 85 9.92 0.81 -4.52
C PHE A 85 10.47 2.19 -4.18
N VAL A 86 11.76 2.25 -3.86
CA VAL A 86 12.48 3.50 -3.58
C VAL A 86 13.37 3.81 -4.78
N ASP A 87 13.03 4.87 -5.51
CA ASP A 87 13.85 5.40 -6.60
C ASP A 87 14.75 6.50 -6.07
N VAL A 88 16.06 6.37 -6.31
CA VAL A 88 17.06 7.35 -5.91
C VAL A 88 17.69 7.94 -7.17
N LYS A 89 17.46 9.23 -7.38
CA LYS A 89 18.13 10.01 -8.42
C LYS A 89 19.40 10.61 -7.83
N ARG A 90 20.50 10.52 -8.57
CA ARG A 90 21.79 11.08 -8.14
C ARG A 90 21.85 12.57 -8.40
N TYR A 91 22.45 13.31 -7.48
CA TYR A 91 22.89 14.69 -7.69
C TYR A 91 24.08 14.71 -8.64
N SER A 92 24.07 15.63 -9.61
CA SER A 92 25.23 15.89 -10.47
C SER A 92 26.30 16.72 -9.73
N ASN A 93 27.50 16.84 -10.32
CA ASN A 93 28.57 17.71 -9.80
C ASN A 93 28.20 19.20 -9.77
N SER A 94 27.11 19.61 -10.43
CA SER A 94 26.55 20.96 -10.37
C SER A 94 25.42 21.08 -9.34
N LEU A 95 25.19 20.06 -8.52
CA LEU A 95 24.06 19.94 -7.59
C LEU A 95 22.68 20.01 -8.26
N SER A 96 22.62 19.72 -9.56
CA SER A 96 21.35 19.64 -10.29
C SER A 96 20.83 18.21 -10.30
N GLY A 97 19.51 18.07 -10.34
CA GLY A 97 18.85 16.77 -10.25
C GLY A 97 18.88 16.25 -8.81
N GLY A 98 18.96 14.94 -8.67
CA GLY A 98 18.89 14.28 -7.37
C GLY A 98 17.47 14.09 -6.85
N GLY A 99 17.38 13.51 -5.66
CA GLY A 99 16.13 13.28 -4.94
C GLY A 99 15.81 11.81 -4.76
N MET A 100 14.80 11.56 -3.92
CA MET A 100 14.27 10.24 -3.65
C MET A 100 12.76 10.27 -3.88
N SER A 101 12.22 9.21 -4.49
CA SER A 101 10.79 8.97 -4.52
C SER A 101 10.48 7.58 -3.95
N VAL A 102 9.39 7.51 -3.20
CA VAL A 102 8.89 6.26 -2.63
C VAL A 102 7.55 5.97 -3.30
N ASN A 103 7.49 4.88 -4.04
CA ASN A 103 6.30 4.41 -4.72
C ASN A 103 5.80 3.19 -3.97
N VAL A 104 4.53 3.17 -3.54
CA VAL A 104 4.02 2.11 -2.66
C VAL A 104 3.18 1.09 -3.42
N GLN A 105 2.17 1.54 -4.15
CA GLN A 105 1.18 0.67 -4.78
C GLN A 105 1.01 1.03 -6.28
N PRO A 106 1.09 0.06 -7.20
CA PRO A 106 0.80 0.28 -8.61
C PRO A 106 -0.66 0.66 -8.83
N THR A 107 -0.93 1.60 -9.73
CA THR A 107 -2.30 2.03 -10.08
C THR A 107 -3.14 0.92 -10.71
N SER A 108 -2.50 -0.07 -11.33
CA SER A 108 -3.19 -1.21 -11.94
C SER A 108 -3.72 -2.23 -10.92
N LEU A 109 -3.26 -2.17 -9.67
CA LEU A 109 -3.60 -3.10 -8.59
C LEU A 109 -3.33 -4.59 -8.91
N LEU A 110 -2.55 -4.88 -9.95
CA LEU A 110 -2.35 -6.26 -10.43
C LEU A 110 -1.74 -7.19 -9.37
N ASN A 111 -0.87 -6.67 -8.50
CA ASN A 111 -0.29 -7.42 -7.38
C ASN A 111 -1.35 -7.95 -6.39
N LEU A 112 -2.53 -7.32 -6.36
CA LEU A 112 -3.64 -7.69 -5.49
C LEU A 112 -4.71 -8.48 -6.24
N LEU A 113 -5.07 -8.02 -7.44
CA LEU A 113 -6.08 -8.67 -8.27
C LEU A 113 -5.64 -10.06 -8.79
N SER A 114 -4.35 -10.39 -8.67
CA SER A 114 -3.83 -11.73 -8.96
C SER A 114 -3.77 -12.66 -7.75
N LEU A 115 -4.12 -12.19 -6.54
CA LEU A 115 -4.05 -13.01 -5.33
C LEU A 115 -5.18 -14.03 -5.31
N SER A 116 -4.85 -15.32 -5.29
CA SER A 116 -5.84 -16.39 -5.16
C SER A 116 -6.66 -16.29 -3.88
N GLN A 117 -6.10 -15.69 -2.83
CA GLN A 117 -6.77 -15.42 -1.57
C GLN A 117 -7.93 -14.43 -1.72
N GLY A 118 -7.90 -13.54 -2.73
CA GLY A 118 -8.96 -12.58 -3.03
C GLY A 118 -10.21 -13.19 -3.67
N HIS A 119 -10.25 -14.52 -3.80
CA HIS A 119 -11.32 -15.27 -4.46
C HIS A 119 -12.02 -16.22 -3.50
N THR A 120 -13.27 -16.57 -3.81
CA THR A 120 -13.91 -17.73 -3.21
C THR A 120 -14.84 -18.43 -4.18
N VAL A 121 -14.55 -19.69 -4.49
CA VAL A 121 -15.38 -20.50 -5.38
C VAL A 121 -16.61 -21.03 -4.62
N THR A 122 -17.79 -20.85 -5.19
CA THR A 122 -19.05 -21.37 -4.64
C THR A 122 -19.22 -22.86 -4.91
N ASN A 123 -20.15 -23.52 -4.21
CA ASN A 123 -20.51 -24.92 -4.47
C ASN A 123 -21.04 -25.14 -5.91
N LYS A 124 -21.48 -24.07 -6.60
CA LYS A 124 -21.91 -24.11 -8.00
C LYS A 124 -20.76 -23.86 -8.99
N GLY A 125 -19.52 -23.74 -8.52
CA GLY A 125 -18.35 -23.47 -9.34
C GLY A 125 -18.19 -21.99 -9.75
N THR A 126 -19.08 -21.09 -9.31
CA THR A 126 -18.95 -19.66 -9.58
C THR A 126 -17.82 -19.05 -8.75
N ASP A 127 -16.91 -18.33 -9.40
CA ASP A 127 -15.86 -17.57 -8.74
C ASP A 127 -16.39 -16.22 -8.21
N LEU A 128 -16.04 -15.91 -6.97
CA LEU A 128 -16.36 -14.64 -6.31
C LEU A 128 -15.05 -13.90 -6.03
N HIS A 129 -14.68 -12.98 -6.93
CA HIS A 129 -13.49 -12.15 -6.78
C HIS A 129 -13.76 -10.97 -5.84
N TRP A 130 -13.91 -11.26 -4.55
CA TRP A 130 -14.33 -10.29 -3.54
C TRP A 130 -13.28 -9.19 -3.28
N LEU A 131 -12.00 -9.46 -3.52
CA LEU A 131 -10.96 -8.43 -3.35
C LEU A 131 -11.13 -7.33 -4.40
N ASN A 132 -11.51 -7.69 -5.64
CA ASN A 132 -11.87 -6.69 -6.66
C ASN A 132 -13.06 -5.83 -6.20
N TRP A 133 -14.04 -6.41 -5.51
CA TRP A 133 -15.19 -5.66 -5.01
C TRP A 133 -14.80 -4.59 -3.99
N LEU A 134 -13.84 -4.88 -3.11
CA LEU A 134 -13.31 -3.93 -2.13
C LEU A 134 -12.41 -2.85 -2.75
N LEU A 135 -11.91 -3.08 -3.96
CA LEU A 135 -10.92 -2.22 -4.60
C LEU A 135 -11.50 -1.31 -5.68
N THR A 136 -12.54 -1.74 -6.40
CA THR A 136 -12.95 -1.07 -7.65
C THR A 136 -14.45 -0.88 -7.85
N MET A 137 -15.30 -1.66 -7.17
CA MET A 137 -16.73 -1.74 -7.54
C MET A 137 -17.64 -0.73 -6.85
N GLY A 138 -17.14 0.00 -5.86
CA GLY A 138 -17.90 0.95 -5.06
C GLY A 138 -19.16 0.32 -4.46
N ASP A 139 -20.26 1.06 -4.51
CA ASP A 139 -21.55 0.71 -3.91
C ASP A 139 -22.47 -0.13 -4.81
N SER A 140 -21.92 -0.67 -5.90
CA SER A 140 -22.69 -1.43 -6.89
C SER A 140 -23.30 -2.70 -6.27
N SER A 141 -24.48 -3.08 -6.78
CA SER A 141 -25.03 -4.41 -6.49
C SER A 141 -24.19 -5.46 -7.20
N ILE A 142 -23.70 -6.45 -6.45
CA ILE A 142 -22.74 -7.46 -6.92
C ILE A 142 -23.44 -8.78 -7.20
N ILE A 143 -24.35 -9.18 -6.30
CA ILE A 143 -25.13 -10.41 -6.45
C ILE A 143 -26.61 -10.04 -6.41
N VAL A 144 -27.35 -10.47 -7.42
CA VAL A 144 -28.81 -10.31 -7.51
C VAL A 144 -29.49 -11.59 -7.03
N ASP A 145 -30.69 -11.47 -6.48
CA ASP A 145 -31.53 -12.55 -5.93
C ASP A 145 -30.97 -13.24 -4.69
N TYR A 146 -29.91 -12.70 -4.10
CA TYR A 146 -29.34 -13.17 -2.85
C TYR A 146 -28.89 -12.02 -1.98
N MET A 147 -29.11 -12.15 -0.68
CA MET A 147 -28.60 -11.23 0.33
C MET A 147 -27.84 -11.99 1.41
N TYR A 148 -26.85 -11.34 2.00
CA TYR A 148 -26.10 -11.94 3.09
C TYR A 148 -26.89 -11.86 4.40
N ASP A 149 -26.99 -12.99 5.11
CA ASP A 149 -27.62 -13.13 6.42
C ASP A 149 -26.54 -13.53 7.45
N PRO A 150 -26.20 -12.64 8.41
CA PRO A 150 -25.23 -12.95 9.46
C PRO A 150 -25.85 -13.91 10.46
N SER A 151 -25.38 -15.16 10.43
CA SER A 151 -25.90 -16.27 11.22
C SER A 151 -24.75 -17.18 11.65
N THR A 152 -24.30 -17.06 12.90
CA THR A 152 -23.20 -17.87 13.45
C THR A 152 -23.50 -19.36 13.34
N GLY A 153 -22.49 -20.14 12.95
CA GLY A 153 -22.59 -21.58 12.71
C GLY A 153 -23.11 -21.97 11.33
N LYS A 154 -23.53 -21.00 10.49
CA LYS A 154 -24.01 -21.25 9.12
C LYS A 154 -23.02 -20.76 8.05
N GLY A 155 -23.16 -21.36 6.87
CA GLY A 155 -22.39 -21.07 5.66
C GLY A 155 -20.90 -21.41 5.75
N ARG A 156 -20.15 -21.02 4.70
CA ARG A 156 -18.76 -21.47 4.49
C ARG A 156 -17.81 -21.03 5.60
N SER A 157 -17.90 -19.76 6.00
CA SER A 157 -17.06 -19.15 7.03
C SER A 157 -17.57 -19.40 8.46
N ARG A 158 -18.74 -20.04 8.62
CA ARG A 158 -19.48 -20.19 9.88
C ARG A 158 -19.95 -18.88 10.51
N LEU A 159 -19.94 -17.78 9.76
CA LEU A 159 -20.39 -16.46 10.21
C LEU A 159 -21.70 -16.01 9.53
N GLY A 160 -22.25 -16.80 8.62
CA GLY A 160 -23.46 -16.47 7.90
C GLY A 160 -23.53 -17.14 6.54
N TYR A 161 -24.63 -16.89 5.83
CA TYR A 161 -24.91 -17.53 4.54
C TYR A 161 -25.60 -16.55 3.60
N MET A 162 -25.58 -16.86 2.30
CA MET A 162 -26.39 -16.15 1.32
C MET A 162 -27.80 -16.72 1.32
N LYS A 163 -28.78 -15.88 1.67
CA LYS A 163 -30.20 -16.21 1.67
C LYS A 163 -30.83 -15.79 0.33
N PRO A 164 -31.71 -16.62 -0.28
CA PRO A 164 -32.46 -16.22 -1.46
C PRO A 164 -33.31 -14.97 -1.23
N GLY A 165 -33.40 -14.12 -2.24
CA GLY A 165 -34.10 -12.83 -2.24
C GLY A 165 -33.16 -11.64 -2.05
N GLY A 166 -33.59 -10.48 -2.57
CA GLY A 166 -32.88 -9.22 -2.42
C GLY A 166 -31.64 -9.11 -3.30
N PHE A 167 -30.63 -8.39 -2.81
CA PHE A 167 -29.34 -8.21 -3.46
C PHE A 167 -28.25 -8.08 -2.42
N PHE A 168 -27.02 -8.37 -2.83
CA PHE A 168 -25.81 -8.15 -2.04
C PHE A 168 -24.95 -7.10 -2.70
N ARG A 169 -24.48 -6.16 -1.89
CA ARG A 169 -23.41 -5.21 -2.18
C ARG A 169 -22.44 -5.21 -1.00
N VAL A 170 -21.21 -4.81 -1.25
CA VAL A 170 -20.30 -4.46 -0.15
C VAL A 170 -20.93 -3.27 0.60
N PRO A 171 -20.99 -3.31 1.95
CA PRO A 171 -21.46 -2.17 2.72
C PRO A 171 -20.65 -0.91 2.39
N PRO A 172 -21.28 0.27 2.29
CA PRO A 172 -20.59 1.49 1.85
C PRO A 172 -19.35 1.83 2.68
N GLU A 173 -19.36 1.52 3.98
CA GLU A 173 -18.22 1.72 4.89
C GLU A 173 -16.98 0.88 4.55
N PHE A 174 -17.14 -0.18 3.75
CA PHE A 174 -16.07 -1.06 3.27
C PHE A 174 -15.85 -0.97 1.75
N SER A 175 -16.75 -0.27 1.04
CA SER A 175 -16.72 -0.19 -0.41
C SER A 175 -15.50 0.58 -0.88
N GLY A 176 -14.98 0.22 -2.07
CA GLY A 176 -13.84 0.91 -2.64
C GLY A 176 -13.94 1.08 -4.15
N THR A 177 -13.32 2.15 -4.61
CA THR A 177 -13.11 2.53 -6.02
C THR A 177 -11.61 2.62 -6.27
N GLU A 178 -11.22 2.73 -7.55
CA GLU A 178 -9.80 2.84 -7.93
C GLU A 178 -9.07 3.98 -7.19
N ASN A 179 -9.77 5.06 -6.86
CA ASN A 179 -9.19 6.23 -6.19
C ASN A 179 -9.47 6.29 -4.68
N ASP A 180 -10.47 5.56 -4.18
CA ASP A 180 -10.86 5.54 -2.78
C ASP A 180 -11.17 4.12 -2.34
N ASN A 181 -10.19 3.45 -1.75
CA ASN A 181 -10.31 2.12 -1.17
C ASN A 181 -9.45 2.04 0.09
N PHE A 182 -9.49 0.90 0.79
CA PHE A 182 -8.74 0.74 2.04
C PHE A 182 -7.23 1.01 1.88
N ILE A 183 -6.63 0.80 0.70
CA ILE A 183 -5.21 1.07 0.46
C ILE A 183 -4.97 2.56 0.32
N THR A 184 -5.73 3.25 -0.54
CA THR A 184 -5.56 4.71 -0.69
C THR A 184 -5.85 5.41 0.63
N ARG A 185 -6.86 4.97 1.38
CA ARG A 185 -7.17 5.47 2.74
C ARG A 185 -6.05 5.18 3.74
N ALA A 186 -5.44 4.00 3.71
CA ALA A 186 -4.28 3.67 4.56
C ALA A 186 -3.05 4.54 4.28
N LEU A 187 -2.79 4.83 3.01
CA LEU A 187 -1.56 5.51 2.57
C LEU A 187 -1.68 7.04 2.56
N LEU A 188 -2.89 7.57 2.40
CA LEU A 188 -3.16 9.02 2.36
C LEU A 188 -3.50 9.60 3.75
N ASP A 189 -3.57 8.78 4.80
CA ASP A 189 -3.67 9.29 6.16
C ASP A 189 -2.47 10.20 6.47
N LYS A 190 -2.75 11.43 6.93
CA LYS A 190 -1.73 12.43 7.23
C LYS A 190 -0.68 11.89 8.20
N LYS A 191 -1.11 11.10 9.20
CA LYS A 191 -0.19 10.48 10.16
C LYS A 191 0.74 9.47 9.48
N HIS A 192 0.26 8.75 8.47
CA HIS A 192 1.08 7.83 7.69
C HIS A 192 2.15 8.60 6.90
N VAL A 193 1.75 9.65 6.18
CA VAL A 193 2.67 10.49 5.40
C VAL A 193 3.74 11.12 6.28
N GLU A 194 3.35 11.67 7.44
CA GLU A 194 4.29 12.20 8.43
C GLU A 194 5.23 11.12 8.96
N SER A 195 4.72 9.90 9.21
CA SER A 195 5.54 8.78 9.68
C SER A 195 6.58 8.34 8.66
N VAL A 196 6.20 8.27 7.38
CA VAL A 196 7.13 7.99 6.27
C VAL A 196 8.21 9.07 6.19
N PHE A 197 7.83 10.34 6.25
CA PHE A 197 8.78 11.45 6.22
C PHE A 197 9.76 11.41 7.40
N ASN A 198 9.26 11.17 8.62
CA ASN A 198 10.08 11.06 9.82
C ASN A 198 11.03 9.86 9.77
N THR A 199 10.58 8.73 9.23
CA THR A 199 11.43 7.56 8.99
C THR A 199 12.57 7.89 8.03
N ILE A 200 12.28 8.57 6.92
CA ILE A 200 13.31 8.99 5.96
C ILE A 200 14.33 9.90 6.64
N LYS A 201 13.86 10.90 7.40
CA LYS A 201 14.74 11.82 8.12
C LYS A 201 15.65 11.09 9.11
N LYS A 202 15.10 10.19 9.92
CA LYS A 202 15.85 9.41 10.92
C LYS A 202 16.97 8.56 10.32
N VAL A 203 16.79 8.03 9.12
CA VAL A 203 17.81 7.19 8.46
C VAL A 203 18.92 8.05 7.83
N LEU A 204 18.65 9.33 7.55
CA LEU A 204 19.60 10.26 6.95
C LEU A 204 20.39 11.09 7.98
N ASP A 205 19.85 11.27 9.19
CA ASP A 205 20.53 11.88 10.35
C ASP A 205 21.53 10.92 11.01
#